data_AF-A0A946ZQY1-F1
#
_entry.id   AF-A0A946ZQY1-F1
#
_cell.length_a   1.000
_cell.length_b   1.000
_cell.length_c   1.000
_cell.angle_alpha   90.00
_cell.angle_beta   90.00
_cell.angle_gamma   90.00
#
_symmetry.space_group_name_H-M   'P 1'
#
loop_
_entity.id
_entity.type
_entity.pdbx_description
1 polymer ?
#
loop_
_entity_poly.entity_id
_entity_poly.type
_entity_poly.pdbx_seq_one_letter_code
_entity_poly.pdbx_strand_id
1 'polypeptide(L)'
;FCKKHQLWFHVDGAHGGAAVFSEKYKKTVKGIELADSVVIDGHKMMLMSTITTALIFREGSHSHTIFSQEADYLLQQSDKEDWFNLAKRTFECTKTMMSLQWFLLFKTYGEKVFDDNVTTLYDLGRSFGEMIEADPELELALPPMSNIVCFRYQQPGLSLEEANGLNRKIRQELLEEGKFYIVQTRIRGKQYLRCTIMNPFTTPQHLEELLSMVKSKGKQNLNS
;
A
#
# COMPACT_ATOMS: atom_id res chain seq x y z
N PHE A 1 22.27 -10.41 3.93
CA PHE A 1 22.56 -11.07 2.64
C PHE A 1 23.24 -10.10 1.68
N CYS A 2 22.55 -9.04 1.22
CA CYS A 2 23.07 -8.10 0.21
C CYS A 2 24.48 -7.55 0.52
N LYS A 3 24.70 -7.03 1.75
CA LYS A 3 26.02 -6.57 2.20
C LYS A 3 27.13 -7.63 2.07
N LYS A 4 26.85 -8.89 2.41
CA LYS A 4 27.81 -10.00 2.31
C LYS A 4 28.18 -10.30 0.84
N HIS A 5 27.25 -10.07 -0.08
CA HIS A 5 27.39 -10.37 -1.50
C HIS A 5 27.62 -9.13 -2.38
N GLN A 6 27.85 -7.95 -1.76
CA GLN A 6 28.02 -6.67 -2.46
C GLN A 6 26.88 -6.36 -3.45
N LEU A 7 25.64 -6.68 -3.06
CA LEU A 7 24.45 -6.39 -3.86
C LEU A 7 23.78 -5.11 -3.35
N TRP A 8 23.22 -4.33 -4.28
CA TRP A 8 22.35 -3.20 -3.94
C TRP A 8 21.09 -3.69 -3.22
N PHE A 9 20.80 -3.14 -2.05
CA PHE A 9 19.59 -3.43 -1.30
C PHE A 9 18.58 -2.30 -1.43
N HIS A 10 17.65 -2.47 -2.36
CA HIS A 10 16.49 -1.59 -2.51
C HIS A 10 15.29 -2.12 -1.71
N VAL A 11 14.59 -1.24 -1.00
CA VAL A 11 13.30 -1.54 -0.35
C VAL A 11 12.19 -0.79 -1.08
N ASP A 12 11.31 -1.54 -1.73
CA ASP A 12 10.02 -1.02 -2.19
C ASP A 12 9.06 -0.96 -0.98
N GLY A 13 9.07 0.21 -0.33
CA GLY A 13 8.16 0.57 0.76
C GLY A 13 6.97 1.37 0.27
N ALA A 14 6.58 1.29 -1.01
CA ALA A 14 5.60 2.17 -1.60
C ALA A 14 4.30 2.29 -0.75
N HIS A 15 3.77 1.15 -0.30
CA HIS A 15 2.59 1.13 0.59
C HIS A 15 2.97 1.00 2.07
N GLY A 16 3.77 -0.02 2.42
CA GLY A 16 4.08 -0.36 3.82
C GLY A 16 5.18 0.48 4.46
N GLY A 17 5.97 1.21 3.67
CA GLY A 17 7.10 2.01 4.15
C GLY A 17 6.67 3.15 5.07
N ALA A 18 5.45 3.66 4.94
CA ALA A 18 4.88 4.66 5.86
C ALA A 18 4.79 4.16 7.31
N ALA A 19 4.90 2.85 7.57
CA ALA A 19 5.00 2.29 8.92
C ALA A 19 6.14 2.89 9.74
N VAL A 20 7.19 3.45 9.12
CA VAL A 20 8.27 4.14 9.82
C VAL A 20 7.78 5.29 10.70
N PHE A 21 6.65 5.92 10.35
CA PHE A 21 6.06 7.02 11.12
C PHE A 21 5.18 6.55 12.29
N SER A 22 4.77 5.28 12.31
CA SER A 22 3.90 4.76 13.38
C SER A 22 4.73 4.18 14.51
N GLU A 23 4.62 4.73 15.73
CA GLU A 23 5.34 4.19 16.88
C GLU A 23 4.94 2.75 17.20
N LYS A 24 3.65 2.42 17.00
CA LYS A 24 3.10 1.07 17.20
C LYS A 24 3.60 0.07 16.16
N TYR A 25 3.74 0.50 14.90
CA TYR A 25 3.99 -0.39 13.77
C TYR A 25 5.37 -0.31 13.14
N LYS A 26 6.23 0.67 13.48
CA LYS A 26 7.58 0.83 12.88
C LYS A 26 8.47 -0.41 12.96
N LYS A 27 8.22 -1.33 13.89
CA LYS A 27 8.94 -2.60 13.99
C LYS A 27 8.68 -3.54 12.80
N THR A 28 7.58 -3.39 12.06
CA THR A 28 7.26 -4.22 10.88
C THR A 28 8.23 -3.97 9.72
N VAL A 29 8.86 -2.79 9.69
CA VAL A 29 9.85 -2.39 8.68
C VAL A 29 11.28 -2.42 9.21
N LYS A 30 11.54 -3.09 10.35
CA LYS A 30 12.89 -3.26 10.88
C LYS A 30 13.82 -3.86 9.82
N GLY A 31 14.98 -3.23 9.62
CA GLY A 31 15.93 -3.58 8.56
C GLY A 31 15.87 -2.64 7.36
N ILE A 32 14.85 -1.77 7.26
CA ILE A 32 14.78 -0.72 6.21
C ILE A 32 15.95 0.26 6.30
N GLU A 33 16.49 0.50 7.51
CA GLU A 33 17.70 1.29 7.74
C GLU A 33 18.95 0.66 7.10
N LEU A 34 18.89 -0.64 6.79
CA LEU A 34 19.96 -1.37 6.10
C LEU A 34 19.89 -1.22 4.57
N ALA A 35 18.85 -0.61 4.01
CA ALA A 35 18.70 -0.37 2.57
C ALA A 35 19.65 0.71 2.02
N ASP A 36 20.08 0.53 0.77
CA ASP A 36 20.83 1.53 0.00
C ASP A 36 19.89 2.55 -0.63
N SER A 37 18.67 2.14 -0.98
CA SER A 37 17.56 3.04 -1.31
C SER A 37 16.21 2.51 -0.89
N VAL A 38 15.27 3.44 -0.66
CA VAL A 38 13.90 3.16 -0.22
C VAL A 38 12.94 4.01 -1.04
N VAL A 39 11.83 3.41 -1.46
CA VAL A 39 10.67 4.16 -2.01
C VAL A 39 9.53 4.18 -0.99
N ILE A 40 8.87 5.33 -0.85
CA ILE A 40 7.62 5.48 -0.09
C ILE A 40 6.65 6.34 -0.92
N ASP A 41 5.42 5.86 -1.13
CA ASP A 41 4.39 6.64 -1.81
C ASP A 41 3.57 7.42 -0.78
N GLY A 42 3.77 8.74 -0.76
CA GLY A 42 2.98 9.64 0.09
C GLY A 42 1.49 9.59 -0.27
N HIS A 43 1.19 9.39 -1.55
CA HIS A 43 -0.17 9.29 -2.08
C HIS A 43 -0.89 7.97 -1.77
N LYS A 44 -0.22 7.07 -1.03
CA LYS A 44 -0.86 5.90 -0.42
C LYS A 44 -1.17 6.22 1.04
N MET A 45 -0.28 5.88 1.95
CA MET A 45 -0.57 5.86 3.39
C MET A 45 -0.32 7.20 4.12
N MET A 46 0.03 8.27 3.40
CA MET A 46 0.45 9.54 4.02
C MET A 46 -0.41 10.74 3.64
N LEU A 47 -1.69 10.53 3.27
CA LEU A 47 -2.68 11.59 3.07
C LEU A 47 -2.35 12.61 1.95
N MET A 48 -1.44 12.27 1.03
CA MET A 48 -1.09 13.12 -0.11
C MET A 48 -1.93 12.76 -1.34
N SER A 49 -2.08 13.68 -2.27
CA SER A 49 -2.73 13.42 -3.54
C SER A 49 -1.77 12.76 -4.54
N THR A 50 -2.35 11.96 -5.43
CA THR A 50 -1.62 11.25 -6.50
C THR A 50 -1.17 12.23 -7.58
N ILE A 51 0.05 12.13 -8.12
CA ILE A 51 1.15 11.21 -7.76
C ILE A 51 2.11 11.94 -6.82
N THR A 52 2.47 11.29 -5.70
CA THR A 52 3.49 11.80 -4.76
C THR A 52 4.32 10.63 -4.20
N THR A 53 5.59 10.55 -4.57
CA THR A 53 6.51 9.47 -4.17
C THR A 53 7.86 10.04 -3.74
N ALA A 54 8.41 9.52 -2.64
CA ALA A 54 9.77 9.80 -2.19
C ALA A 54 10.67 8.60 -2.54
N LEU A 55 11.76 8.88 -3.26
CA LEU A 55 12.88 7.96 -3.43
C LEU A 55 14.05 8.49 -2.60
N ILE A 56 14.44 7.70 -1.59
CA ILE A 56 15.43 8.07 -0.60
C ILE A 56 16.65 7.18 -0.81
N PHE A 57 17.84 7.76 -0.84
CA PHE A 57 19.10 7.04 -0.92
C PHE A 57 19.84 7.18 0.41
N ARG A 58 20.53 6.12 0.83
CA ARG A 58 21.45 6.20 1.98
C ARG A 58 22.56 7.20 1.75
N GLU A 59 23.16 7.16 0.56
CA GLU A 59 24.22 8.06 0.13
C GLU A 59 23.68 8.98 -0.98
N GLY A 60 23.70 10.29 -0.75
CA GLY A 60 23.10 11.27 -1.66
C GLY A 60 23.71 11.24 -3.07
N SER A 61 25.02 10.98 -3.15
CA SER A 61 25.79 10.85 -4.40
C SER A 61 25.18 9.82 -5.36
N HIS A 62 24.63 8.71 -4.84
CA HIS A 62 23.99 7.66 -5.65
C HIS A 62 22.78 8.17 -6.46
N SER A 63 22.13 9.25 -6.01
CA SER A 63 21.02 9.84 -6.77
C SER A 63 21.47 10.62 -8.01
N HIS A 64 22.75 10.98 -8.09
CA HIS A 64 23.34 11.72 -9.21
C HIS A 64 24.04 10.79 -10.21
N THR A 65 24.73 9.76 -9.73
CA THR A 65 25.56 8.86 -10.56
C THR A 65 24.74 8.00 -11.52
N ILE A 66 23.45 7.79 -11.26
CA ILE A 66 22.59 6.87 -12.02
C ILE A 66 21.89 7.58 -13.19
N PHE A 67 21.62 8.89 -13.07
CA PHE A 67 20.82 9.67 -14.02
C PHE A 67 21.58 10.86 -14.63
N SER A 68 22.90 10.93 -14.46
CA SER A 68 23.71 11.98 -15.08
C SER A 68 23.58 11.88 -16.61
N GLN A 69 22.81 12.81 -17.20
CA GLN A 69 22.75 13.03 -18.63
C GLN A 69 23.64 14.23 -18.98
N GLU A 70 24.30 14.17 -20.13
CA GLU A 70 25.01 15.31 -20.70
C GLU A 70 24.07 16.03 -21.67
N ALA A 71 23.77 17.31 -21.40
CA ALA A 71 23.00 18.17 -22.29
C ALA A 71 23.61 19.57 -22.29
N ASP A 72 24.36 19.89 -23.35
CA ASP A 72 25.23 21.09 -23.44
C ASP A 72 24.49 22.43 -23.24
N TYR A 73 23.18 22.46 -23.43
CA TYR A 73 22.37 23.67 -23.33
C TYR A 73 21.68 23.88 -21.97
N LEU A 74 21.70 22.88 -21.07
CA LEU A 74 20.99 22.89 -19.78
C LEU A 74 21.84 22.40 -18.60
N LEU A 75 22.79 21.50 -18.86
CA LEU A 75 23.53 20.77 -17.85
C LEU A 75 25.01 21.10 -18.02
N GLN A 76 25.50 22.15 -17.35
CA GLN A 76 26.93 22.41 -17.31
C GLN A 76 27.65 21.26 -16.59
N GLN A 77 28.79 20.83 -17.16
CA GLN A 77 29.78 20.02 -16.44
C GLN A 77 30.28 20.87 -15.26
N SER A 78 29.81 20.53 -14.07
CA SER A 78 30.17 21.17 -12.82
C SER A 78 30.62 20.06 -11.89
N ASP A 79 31.85 20.18 -11.38
CA ASP A 79 32.40 19.31 -10.32
C ASP A 79 31.66 19.49 -8.97
N LYS A 80 30.67 20.39 -8.90
CA LYS A 80 29.81 20.59 -7.72
C LYS A 80 28.50 19.85 -7.89
N GLU A 81 28.10 19.12 -6.86
CA GLU A 81 26.76 18.53 -6.76
C GLU A 81 25.70 19.64 -6.82
N ASP A 82 25.06 19.79 -7.98
CA ASP A 82 23.87 20.63 -8.15
C ASP A 82 22.66 19.95 -7.49
N TRP A 83 22.68 19.83 -6.16
CA TRP A 83 21.68 19.10 -5.36
C TRP A 83 20.23 19.58 -5.62
N PHE A 84 20.07 20.85 -5.99
CA PHE A 84 18.80 21.51 -6.31
C PHE A 84 18.30 21.19 -7.72
N ASN A 85 19.17 20.75 -8.63
CA ASN A 85 18.81 20.45 -10.01
C ASN A 85 18.29 19.00 -10.13
N LEU A 86 16.99 18.82 -9.86
CA LEU A 86 16.35 17.51 -9.93
C LEU A 86 16.37 16.89 -11.33
N ALA A 87 16.49 17.68 -12.41
CA ALA A 87 16.58 17.16 -13.78
C ALA A 87 17.84 16.31 -13.99
N LYS A 88 18.89 16.49 -13.16
CA LYS A 88 20.10 15.63 -13.15
C LYS A 88 19.93 14.31 -12.37
N ARG A 89 18.78 14.11 -11.72
CA ARG A 89 18.53 13.03 -10.73
C ARG A 89 17.27 12.22 -11.05
N THR A 90 16.53 12.61 -12.09
CA THR A 90 15.27 11.97 -12.49
C THR A 90 15.20 11.85 -14.01
N PHE A 91 14.46 10.87 -14.50
CA PHE A 91 14.21 10.72 -15.94
C PHE A 91 13.48 11.92 -16.55
N GLU A 92 12.61 12.57 -15.78
CA GLU A 92 11.85 13.74 -16.22
C GLU A 92 12.67 15.02 -16.02
N CYS A 93 12.76 15.86 -17.05
CA CYS A 93 13.34 17.19 -16.95
C CYS A 93 12.36 18.17 -16.29
N THR A 94 11.15 18.30 -16.85
CA THR A 94 10.07 19.13 -16.31
C THR A 94 9.14 18.27 -15.46
N LYS A 95 8.86 18.69 -14.22
CA LYS A 95 8.02 17.95 -13.28
C LYS A 95 7.22 18.85 -12.36
N THR A 96 6.07 18.36 -11.90
CA THR A 96 5.26 19.02 -10.87
C THR A 96 6.03 19.11 -9.55
N MET A 97 5.82 20.19 -8.80
CA MET A 97 6.43 20.42 -7.49
C MET A 97 5.82 19.51 -6.40
N MET A 98 6.03 18.19 -6.52
CA MET A 98 5.51 17.18 -5.57
C MET A 98 5.97 17.40 -4.13
N SER A 99 7.13 18.05 -3.93
CA SER A 99 7.66 18.39 -2.61
C SER A 99 6.76 19.34 -1.81
N LEU A 100 5.89 20.12 -2.48
CA LEU A 100 4.97 21.03 -1.81
C LEU A 100 3.99 20.28 -0.92
N GLN A 101 3.50 19.10 -1.33
CA GLN A 101 2.56 18.31 -0.54
C GLN A 101 3.20 17.81 0.77
N TRP A 102 4.43 17.30 0.66
CA TRP A 102 5.23 16.91 1.83
C TRP A 102 5.42 18.10 2.77
N PHE A 103 5.91 19.22 2.24
CA PHE A 103 6.17 20.43 3.03
C PHE A 103 4.92 20.92 3.75
N LEU A 104 3.78 21.03 3.04
CA LEU A 104 2.53 21.52 3.62
C LEU A 104 2.02 20.61 4.74
N LEU A 105 2.08 19.28 4.57
CA LEU A 105 1.62 18.36 5.61
C LEU A 105 2.53 18.38 6.84
N PHE A 106 3.86 18.32 6.66
CA PHE A 106 4.80 18.46 7.77
C PHE A 106 4.64 19.81 8.48
N LYS A 107 4.50 20.90 7.73
CA LYS A 107 4.42 22.25 8.31
C LYS A 107 3.10 22.50 9.03
N THR A 108 1.99 21.98 8.51
CA THR A 108 0.65 22.22 9.05
C THR A 108 0.33 21.29 10.22
N TYR A 109 0.70 20.01 10.12
CA TYR A 109 0.25 18.97 11.06
C TYR A 109 1.39 18.28 11.82
N GLY A 110 2.64 18.50 11.44
CA GLY A 110 3.79 17.78 11.99
C GLY A 110 3.78 16.29 11.63
N GLU A 111 4.72 15.54 12.19
CA GLU A 111 4.86 14.10 11.89
C GLU A 111 3.73 13.26 12.51
N LYS A 112 3.11 13.76 13.59
CA LYS A 112 2.06 13.05 14.34
C LYS A 112 0.88 12.64 13.45
N VAL A 113 0.55 13.44 12.43
CA VAL A 113 -0.54 13.11 11.50
C VAL A 113 -0.30 11.80 10.74
N PHE A 114 0.98 11.49 10.46
CA PHE A 114 1.35 10.26 9.76
C PHE A 114 1.29 9.07 10.71
N ASP A 115 1.75 9.22 11.96
CA ASP A 115 1.58 8.19 12.99
C ASP A 115 0.08 7.87 13.16
N ASP A 116 -0.73 8.90 13.43
CA ASP A 116 -2.18 8.74 13.68
C ASP A 116 -2.88 8.04 12.51
N ASN A 117 -2.61 8.48 11.27
CA ASN A 117 -3.23 7.88 10.09
C ASN A 117 -2.76 6.43 9.88
N VAL A 118 -1.45 6.18 9.87
CA VAL A 118 -0.91 4.84 9.63
C VAL A 118 -1.37 3.88 10.73
N THR A 119 -1.30 4.30 12.00
CA THR A 119 -1.76 3.51 13.15
C THR A 119 -3.24 3.18 13.04
N THR A 120 -4.10 4.16 12.72
CA THR A 120 -5.54 3.94 12.54
C THR A 120 -5.84 2.95 11.43
N LEU A 121 -5.23 3.11 10.25
CA LEU A 121 -5.47 2.24 9.12
C LEU A 121 -4.98 0.80 9.37
N TYR A 122 -3.85 0.64 10.07
CA TYR A 122 -3.34 -0.68 10.47
C TYR A 122 -4.21 -1.33 11.54
N ASP A 123 -4.70 -0.56 12.52
CA ASP A 123 -5.63 -1.05 13.55
C ASP A 123 -6.94 -1.52 12.94
N LEU A 124 -7.51 -0.75 12.01
CA LEU A 124 -8.69 -1.18 11.24
C LEU A 124 -8.41 -2.45 10.43
N GLY A 125 -7.24 -2.55 9.79
CA GLY A 125 -6.82 -3.76 9.08
C GLY A 125 -6.77 -4.99 10.01
N ARG A 126 -6.17 -4.85 11.19
CA ARG A 126 -6.12 -5.91 12.21
C ARG A 126 -7.52 -6.30 12.67
N SER A 127 -8.32 -5.34 13.13
CA SER A 127 -9.67 -5.61 13.64
C SER A 127 -10.56 -6.25 12.57
N PHE A 128 -10.42 -5.84 11.30
CA PHE A 128 -11.14 -6.49 10.21
C PHE A 128 -10.72 -7.94 10.01
N GLY A 129 -9.42 -8.23 10.08
CA GLY A 129 -8.90 -9.59 10.06
C GLY A 129 -9.46 -10.45 11.19
N GLU A 130 -9.51 -9.91 12.41
CA GLU A 130 -10.08 -10.58 13.58
C GLU A 130 -11.58 -10.89 13.41
N MET A 131 -12.36 -9.96 12.84
CA MET A 131 -13.77 -10.19 12.51
C MET A 131 -13.95 -11.34 11.52
N ILE A 132 -13.07 -11.44 10.52
CA ILE A 132 -13.11 -12.49 9.50
C ILE A 132 -12.73 -13.85 10.10
N GLU A 133 -11.67 -13.91 10.92
CA GLU A 133 -11.24 -15.15 11.57
C GLU A 133 -12.28 -15.70 12.55
N ALA A 134 -13.09 -14.83 13.15
CA ALA A 134 -14.15 -15.23 14.08
C ALA A 134 -15.41 -15.79 13.37
N ASP A 135 -15.53 -15.64 12.05
CA ASP A 135 -16.72 -16.04 11.29
C ASP A 135 -16.46 -17.32 10.47
N PRO A 136 -17.13 -18.46 10.76
CA PRO A 136 -16.90 -19.72 10.07
C PRO A 136 -17.38 -19.73 8.61
N GLU A 137 -18.16 -18.74 8.17
CA GLU A 137 -18.56 -18.58 6.77
C GLU A 137 -17.49 -17.84 5.93
N LEU A 138 -16.39 -17.40 6.55
CA LEU A 138 -15.33 -16.63 5.92
C LEU A 138 -13.97 -17.28 6.13
N GLU A 139 -13.07 -17.09 5.17
CA GLU A 139 -11.68 -17.53 5.25
C GLU A 139 -10.77 -16.32 5.08
N LEU A 140 -9.96 -16.01 6.09
CA LEU A 140 -8.87 -15.03 5.98
C LEU A 140 -7.69 -15.67 5.22
N ALA A 141 -7.13 -14.95 4.24
CA ALA A 141 -6.00 -15.45 3.46
C ALA A 141 -4.72 -15.56 4.30
N LEU A 142 -4.40 -14.48 5.01
CA LEU A 142 -3.24 -14.31 5.88
C LEU A 142 -3.57 -13.23 6.94
N PRO A 143 -3.00 -13.31 8.15
CA PRO A 143 -3.07 -12.23 9.13
C PRO A 143 -2.57 -10.91 8.51
N PRO A 144 -3.37 -9.83 8.58
CA PRO A 144 -3.01 -8.57 7.94
C PRO A 144 -1.81 -7.92 8.62
N MET A 145 -0.82 -7.51 7.82
CA MET A 145 0.37 -6.78 8.27
C MET A 145 0.29 -5.26 7.98
N SER A 146 -0.84 -4.80 7.44
CA SER A 146 -1.16 -3.41 7.07
C SER A 146 -2.69 -3.29 6.98
N ASN A 147 -3.19 -2.17 6.47
CA ASN A 147 -4.59 -1.90 6.12
C ASN A 147 -5.15 -2.65 4.89
N ILE A 148 -4.49 -3.73 4.43
CA ILE A 148 -4.97 -4.55 3.31
C ILE A 148 -5.34 -5.91 3.86
N VAL A 149 -6.59 -6.31 3.65
CA VAL A 149 -7.14 -7.56 4.15
C VAL A 149 -7.68 -8.38 2.98
N CYS A 150 -7.18 -9.60 2.85
CA CYS A 150 -7.58 -10.54 1.81
C CYS A 150 -8.40 -11.66 2.45
N PHE A 151 -9.63 -11.86 1.99
CA PHE A 151 -10.55 -12.84 2.54
C PHE A 151 -11.49 -13.39 1.48
N ARG A 152 -12.23 -14.45 1.77
CA ARG A 152 -13.18 -15.05 0.84
C ARG A 152 -14.37 -15.62 1.59
N TYR A 153 -15.51 -15.68 0.91
CA TYR A 153 -16.64 -16.47 1.39
C TYR A 153 -16.29 -17.96 1.27
N GLN A 154 -16.57 -18.71 2.33
CA GLN A 154 -16.27 -20.13 2.44
C GLN A 154 -17.57 -20.94 2.56
N GLN A 155 -17.76 -21.84 1.61
CA GLN A 155 -18.84 -22.83 1.64
C GLN A 155 -18.23 -24.24 1.59
N PRO A 156 -18.42 -25.08 2.62
CA PRO A 156 -18.00 -26.47 2.59
C PRO A 156 -18.63 -27.26 1.43
N GLY A 157 -17.88 -28.21 0.87
CA GLY A 157 -18.37 -29.11 -0.18
C GLY A 157 -18.15 -28.62 -1.62
N LEU A 158 -17.74 -27.36 -1.83
CA LEU A 158 -17.37 -26.86 -3.15
C LEU A 158 -15.95 -27.31 -3.53
N SER A 159 -15.75 -27.63 -4.80
CA SER A 159 -14.42 -27.71 -5.40
C SER A 159 -13.73 -26.33 -5.39
N LEU A 160 -12.40 -26.34 -5.56
CA LEU A 160 -11.62 -25.09 -5.59
C LEU A 160 -12.11 -24.13 -6.68
N GLU A 161 -12.42 -24.64 -7.87
CA GLU A 161 -12.87 -23.80 -8.99
C GLU A 161 -14.28 -23.26 -8.81
N GLU A 162 -15.20 -24.04 -8.22
CA GLU A 162 -16.54 -23.55 -7.86
C GLU A 162 -16.43 -22.44 -6.80
N ALA A 163 -15.63 -22.64 -5.76
CA ALA A 163 -15.46 -21.63 -4.71
C ALA A 163 -14.74 -20.37 -5.23
N ASN A 164 -13.81 -20.52 -6.18
CA ASN A 164 -13.19 -19.40 -6.87
C ASN A 164 -14.20 -18.65 -7.75
N GLY A 165 -15.03 -19.37 -8.50
CA GLY A 165 -16.11 -18.82 -9.32
C GLY A 165 -17.12 -18.04 -8.49
N LEU A 166 -17.54 -18.60 -7.35
CA LEU A 166 -18.45 -17.98 -6.40
C LEU A 166 -17.89 -16.63 -5.89
N ASN A 167 -16.62 -16.60 -5.45
CA ASN A 167 -16.00 -15.36 -4.97
C ASN A 167 -15.81 -14.31 -6.07
N ARG A 168 -15.55 -14.72 -7.33
CA ARG A 168 -15.56 -13.78 -8.48
C ARG A 168 -16.94 -13.17 -8.69
N LYS A 169 -18.00 -13.98 -8.59
CA LYS A 169 -19.39 -13.53 -8.76
C LYS A 169 -19.84 -12.60 -7.63
N ILE A 170 -19.55 -12.95 -6.37
CA ILE A 170 -19.80 -12.07 -5.22
C ILE A 170 -19.14 -10.70 -5.42
N ARG A 171 -17.87 -10.67 -5.86
CA ARG A 171 -17.16 -9.42 -6.12
C ARG A 171 -17.84 -8.60 -7.22
N GLN A 172 -18.27 -9.24 -8.30
CA GLN A 172 -18.95 -8.57 -9.40
C GLN A 172 -20.26 -7.93 -8.92
N GLU A 173 -21.10 -8.68 -8.22
CA GLU A 173 -22.37 -8.20 -7.70
C GLU A 173 -22.22 -7.11 -6.63
N LEU A 174 -21.13 -7.10 -5.85
CA LEU A 174 -20.80 -6.00 -4.94
C LEU A 174 -20.54 -4.69 -5.69
N LEU A 175 -19.83 -4.77 -6.82
CA LEU A 175 -19.55 -3.58 -7.64
C LEU A 175 -20.80 -3.07 -8.36
N GLU A 176 -21.62 -3.98 -8.88
CA GLU A 176 -22.87 -3.62 -9.57
C GLU A 176 -23.88 -2.95 -8.63
N GLU A 177 -23.91 -3.37 -7.35
CA GLU A 177 -24.74 -2.74 -6.32
C GLU A 177 -24.21 -1.35 -5.90
N GLY A 178 -22.92 -1.09 -6.07
CA GLY A 178 -22.31 0.23 -5.87
C GLY A 178 -22.10 0.66 -4.41
N LYS A 179 -22.58 -0.11 -3.42
CA LYS A 179 -22.39 0.21 -1.99
C LYS A 179 -20.92 0.04 -1.54
N PHE A 180 -20.21 -0.94 -2.08
CA PHE A 180 -18.80 -1.19 -1.75
C PHE A 180 -17.96 -1.37 -3.01
N TYR A 181 -16.77 -0.77 -3.02
CA TYR A 181 -15.77 -1.01 -4.05
C TYR A 181 -14.60 -1.82 -3.49
N ILE A 182 -14.49 -3.08 -3.92
CA ILE A 182 -13.35 -3.95 -3.58
C ILE A 182 -12.75 -4.59 -4.83
N VAL A 183 -11.46 -4.92 -4.73
CA VAL A 183 -10.74 -5.64 -5.76
C VAL A 183 -10.59 -7.10 -5.37
N GLN A 184 -9.95 -7.89 -6.21
CA GLN A 184 -9.72 -9.31 -5.95
C GLN A 184 -8.29 -9.68 -6.31
N THR A 185 -7.78 -10.75 -5.69
CA THR A 185 -6.44 -11.29 -5.93
C THR A 185 -6.45 -12.82 -5.91
N ARG A 186 -5.38 -13.43 -6.41
CA ARG A 186 -5.19 -14.88 -6.37
C ARG A 186 -3.94 -15.22 -5.57
N ILE A 187 -4.10 -16.02 -4.53
CA ILE A 187 -3.00 -16.47 -3.67
C ILE A 187 -3.00 -17.99 -3.70
N ARG A 188 -1.90 -18.60 -4.16
CA ARG A 188 -1.74 -20.08 -4.25
C ARG A 188 -2.94 -20.78 -4.91
N GLY A 189 -3.46 -20.21 -6.00
CA GLY A 189 -4.60 -20.75 -6.75
C GLY A 189 -5.99 -20.43 -6.19
N LYS A 190 -6.11 -19.95 -4.94
CA LYS A 190 -7.37 -19.51 -4.35
C LYS A 190 -7.69 -18.06 -4.70
N GLN A 191 -8.94 -17.80 -5.09
CA GLN A 191 -9.48 -16.45 -5.29
C GLN A 191 -9.85 -15.84 -3.94
N TYR A 192 -9.39 -14.61 -3.70
CA TYR A 192 -9.72 -13.80 -2.53
C TYR A 192 -10.26 -12.43 -2.95
N LEU A 193 -11.24 -11.94 -2.21
CA LEU A 193 -11.60 -10.54 -2.13
C LEU A 193 -10.48 -9.78 -1.41
N ARG A 194 -10.14 -8.59 -1.90
CA ARG A 194 -9.07 -7.75 -1.34
C ARG A 194 -9.63 -6.38 -1.02
N CYS A 195 -9.75 -6.09 0.27
CA CYS A 195 -10.16 -4.81 0.81
C CYS A 195 -8.92 -4.00 1.20
N THR A 196 -8.79 -2.78 0.68
CA THR A 196 -7.79 -1.81 1.12
C THR A 196 -8.51 -0.69 1.87
N ILE A 197 -8.26 -0.57 3.17
CA ILE A 197 -8.92 0.42 4.02
C ILE A 197 -8.13 1.73 3.91
N MET A 198 -8.55 2.65 3.04
CA MET A 198 -7.87 3.94 2.82
C MET A 198 -8.71 5.15 3.18
N ASN A 199 -10.04 5.01 3.13
CA ASN A 199 -10.94 6.12 3.37
C ASN A 199 -10.92 6.46 4.87
N PRO A 200 -10.56 7.70 5.27
CA PRO A 200 -10.49 8.09 6.68
C PRO A 200 -11.85 8.05 7.39
N PHE A 201 -12.96 7.99 6.63
CA PHE A 201 -14.30 7.85 7.16
C PHE A 201 -14.78 6.39 7.31
N THR A 202 -13.95 5.41 6.96
CA THR A 202 -14.29 3.99 7.20
C THR A 202 -14.27 3.70 8.70
N THR A 203 -15.29 2.98 9.16
CA THR A 203 -15.49 2.60 10.56
C THR A 203 -15.67 1.09 10.65
N PRO A 204 -15.54 0.49 11.85
CA PRO A 204 -15.84 -0.93 12.06
C PRO A 204 -17.22 -1.36 11.53
N GLN A 205 -18.24 -0.52 11.68
CA GLN A 205 -19.60 -0.79 11.20
C GLN A 205 -19.65 -0.95 9.67
N HIS A 206 -18.93 -0.13 8.92
CA HIS A 206 -18.84 -0.28 7.46
C HIS A 206 -18.22 -1.63 7.06
N LEU A 207 -17.28 -2.14 7.86
CA LEU A 207 -16.63 -3.43 7.63
C LEU A 207 -17.56 -4.60 7.95
N GLU A 208 -18.33 -4.51 9.05
CA GLU A 208 -19.38 -5.48 9.39
C GLU A 208 -20.47 -5.56 8.31
N GLU A 209 -20.89 -4.40 7.79
CA GLU A 209 -21.83 -4.32 6.67
C GLU A 209 -21.29 -4.97 5.39
N LEU A 210 -20.00 -4.76 5.10
CA LEU A 210 -19.33 -5.41 3.97
C LEU A 210 -19.35 -6.94 4.12
N LEU A 211 -19.01 -7.48 5.30
CA LEU A 211 -19.05 -8.93 5.54
C LEU A 211 -20.46 -9.49 5.42
N SER A 212 -21.44 -8.78 5.98
CA SER A 212 -22.85 -9.17 5.90
C SER A 212 -23.32 -9.24 4.45
N MET A 213 -22.93 -8.27 3.61
CA MET A 213 -23.26 -8.26 2.19
C MET A 213 -22.55 -9.37 1.41
N VAL A 214 -21.27 -9.62 1.69
CA VAL A 214 -20.51 -10.75 1.11
C VAL A 214 -21.21 -12.07 1.40
N LYS A 215 -21.60 -12.32 2.65
CA LYS A 215 -22.29 -13.55 3.04
C LYS A 215 -23.68 -13.66 2.41
N SER A 216 -24.43 -12.56 2.36
CA SER A 216 -25.75 -12.52 1.70
C SER A 216 -25.65 -12.92 0.22
N LYS A 217 -24.74 -12.30 -0.53
CA LYS A 217 -24.47 -12.63 -1.93
C LYS A 217 -23.96 -14.06 -2.08
N GLY A 218 -23.09 -14.53 -1.19
CA GLY A 218 -22.63 -15.91 -1.17
C GLY A 218 -23.77 -16.92 -1.08
N LYS A 219 -24.72 -16.70 -0.15
CA LYS A 219 -25.91 -17.56 0.03
C LYS A 219 -26.85 -17.50 -1.17
N GLN A 220 -27.09 -16.32 -1.73
CA GLN A 220 -27.95 -16.15 -2.92
C GLN A 220 -27.40 -16.92 -4.13
N ASN A 221 -26.08 -16.85 -4.33
CA ASN A 221 -25.40 -17.48 -5.45
C ASN A 221 -25.26 -19.01 -5.34
N LEU A 222 -25.48 -19.59 -4.16
CA LEU A 222 -25.55 -21.04 -3.97
C LEU A 222 -26.95 -21.60 -4.29
N ASN A 223 -27.98 -20.76 -4.22
CA ASN A 223 -29.38 -21.14 -4.40
C ASN A 223 -29.93 -20.80 -5.80
N SER A 224 -29.11 -20.22 -6.68
CA SER A 224 -29.46 -19.81 -8.05
C SER A 224 -28.89 -20.78 -9.07
#